data_AF-A0A0C3HLP2-F1
#
_entry.id   AF-A0A0C3HLP2-F1
#
_cell.length_a   1.000
_cell.length_b   1.000
_cell.length_c   1.000
_cell.angle_alpha   90.00
_cell.angle_beta   90.00
_cell.angle_gamma   90.00
#
_symmetry.space_group_name_H-M   'P 1'
#
loop_
_entity.id
_entity.type
_entity.pdbx_description
1 polymer ?
#
loop_
_entity_poly.entity_id
_entity_poly.type
_entity_poly.pdbx_seq_one_letter_code
_entity_poly.pdbx_strand_id
1 'polypeptide(L)'
;MDAIHFGAILVDDIADGSILRKGRTAAHHIYGSSETINRAYLRIFEVVEKCRATKPEAVPFILDNLTQIHKGQDDSLVWRRDGFDLSVNQEQALALYRHCASLKTGALFRLVGQLVTGSHVKDRVLSSFGWYCQLQNDCKNIFSSDVITAKGALAEDLANGEYSYPIIVGLYAGPSTREAVESALHRFGETTPYFHDQVARATVMLQRPEVRGRCLAELAKLREENKDLASLWGRREEMVLDCSRPNKSESDGGVRSLTFWRKVLYAE
;
A
#
# COMPACT_ATOMS: atom_id res chain seq x y z
N MET A 1 -5.10 -5.69 16.65
CA MET A 1 -5.02 -5.65 15.18
C MET A 1 -5.30 -4.24 14.66
N ASP A 2 -6.49 -3.68 14.89
CA ASP A 2 -6.88 -2.36 14.36
C ASP A 2 -5.89 -1.23 14.70
N ALA A 3 -5.42 -1.14 15.94
CA ALA A 3 -4.41 -0.15 16.32
C ALA A 3 -3.11 -0.26 15.50
N ILE A 4 -2.65 -1.48 15.22
CA ILE A 4 -1.46 -1.73 14.42
C ILE A 4 -1.72 -1.38 12.96
N HIS A 5 -2.84 -1.84 12.40
CA HIS A 5 -3.20 -1.59 11.01
C HIS A 5 -3.41 -0.09 10.73
N PHE A 6 -4.22 0.58 11.54
CA PHE A 6 -4.50 2.00 11.36
C PHE A 6 -3.31 2.87 11.75
N GLY A 7 -2.54 2.49 12.77
CA GLY A 7 -1.29 3.18 13.10
C GLY A 7 -0.30 3.15 11.94
N ALA A 8 -0.12 1.99 11.30
CA ALA A 8 0.71 1.87 10.11
C ALA A 8 0.17 2.71 8.93
N ILE A 9 -1.15 2.71 8.69
CA ILE A 9 -1.77 3.56 7.65
C ILE A 9 -1.51 5.05 7.89
N LEU A 10 -1.60 5.52 9.13
CA LEU A 10 -1.40 6.93 9.46
C LEU A 10 0.03 7.39 9.19
N VAL A 11 1.01 6.53 9.48
CA VAL A 11 2.43 6.81 9.23
C VAL A 11 2.72 6.75 7.72
N ASP A 12 2.14 5.77 7.02
CA ASP A 12 2.22 5.61 5.55
C ASP A 12 1.62 6.84 4.84
N ASP A 13 0.42 7.29 5.21
CA ASP A 13 -0.22 8.51 4.68
C ASP A 13 0.69 9.75 4.77
N ILE A 14 1.48 9.86 5.84
CA ILE A 14 2.41 10.99 6.04
C ILE A 14 3.64 10.83 5.16
N ALA A 15 4.21 9.63 5.12
CA ALA A 15 5.39 9.34 4.30
C ALA A 15 5.10 9.55 2.80
N ASP A 16 3.86 9.28 2.38
CA ASP A 16 3.39 9.38 1.01
C ASP A 16 2.80 10.75 0.67
N GLY A 17 2.66 11.65 1.66
CA GLY A 17 2.00 12.94 1.46
C GLY A 17 0.56 12.80 0.96
N SER A 18 -0.13 11.71 1.31
CA SER A 18 -1.47 11.40 0.82
C SER A 18 -2.48 12.44 1.29
N ILE A 19 -3.18 13.06 0.35
CA ILE A 19 -4.19 14.08 0.65
C ILE A 19 -5.47 13.44 1.20
N LEU A 20 -5.85 12.28 0.64
CA LEU A 20 -7.09 11.59 0.95
C LEU A 20 -6.85 10.13 1.34
N ARG A 21 -7.64 9.65 2.30
CA ARG A 21 -7.76 8.24 2.66
C ARG A 21 -9.23 7.84 2.67
N LYS A 22 -9.61 6.89 1.80
CA LYS A 22 -11.00 6.43 1.62
C LYS A 22 -11.98 7.60 1.34
N GLY A 23 -11.57 8.53 0.48
CA GLY A 23 -12.36 9.70 0.08
C GLY A 23 -12.52 10.78 1.17
N ARG A 24 -11.69 10.73 2.22
CA ARG A 24 -11.69 11.71 3.32
C ARG A 24 -10.31 12.32 3.47
N THR A 25 -10.23 13.58 3.87
CA THR A 25 -8.94 14.24 4.17
C THR A 25 -8.10 13.38 5.12
N ALA A 26 -6.85 13.12 4.77
CA ALA A 26 -5.94 12.34 5.59
C ALA A 26 -5.68 13.04 6.94
N ALA A 27 -5.43 12.25 7.98
CA ALA A 27 -5.37 12.76 9.36
C ALA A 27 -4.31 13.87 9.54
N HIS A 28 -3.15 13.74 8.88
CA HIS A 28 -2.06 14.70 9.01
C HIS A 28 -2.34 16.06 8.37
N HIS A 29 -3.28 16.13 7.41
CA HIS A 29 -3.78 17.40 6.88
C HIS A 29 -4.79 18.09 7.81
N ILE A 30 -5.33 17.36 8.80
CA ILE A 30 -6.28 17.90 9.80
C ILE A 30 -5.53 18.28 11.09
N TYR A 31 -4.70 17.37 11.60
CA TYR A 31 -4.06 17.48 12.92
C TYR A 31 -2.55 17.80 12.84
N GLY A 32 -1.97 17.83 11.63
CA GLY A 32 -0.53 17.95 11.44
C GLY A 32 0.21 16.60 11.57
N SER A 33 1.35 16.50 10.89
CA SER A 33 2.15 15.28 10.84
C SER A 33 2.68 14.87 12.22
N SER A 34 3.16 15.83 13.02
CA SER A 34 3.72 15.55 14.34
C SER A 34 2.69 14.95 15.30
N GLU A 35 1.48 15.50 15.37
CA GLU A 35 0.42 14.95 16.22
C GLU A 35 -0.01 13.57 15.71
N THR A 36 -0.20 13.44 14.40
CA THR A 36 -0.68 12.19 13.78
C THR A 36 0.30 11.03 14.02
N ILE A 37 1.61 11.23 13.83
CA ILE A 37 2.65 10.24 14.13
C ILE A 37 2.65 9.87 15.60
N ASN A 38 2.67 10.89 16.48
CA ASN A 38 2.70 10.64 17.92
C ASN A 38 1.49 9.83 18.38
N ARG A 39 0.29 10.14 17.87
CA ARG A 39 -0.95 9.41 18.18
C ARG A 39 -0.93 7.99 17.64
N ALA A 40 -0.43 7.78 16.42
CA ALA A 40 -0.31 6.44 15.83
C ALA A 40 0.56 5.53 16.70
N TYR A 41 1.75 5.99 17.09
CA TYR A 41 2.66 5.21 17.94
C TYR A 41 2.15 5.04 19.37
N LEU A 42 1.61 6.10 19.98
CA LEU A 42 0.99 6.00 21.31
C LEU A 42 -0.07 4.90 21.32
N ARG A 43 -0.94 4.85 20.31
CA ARG A 43 -2.01 3.86 20.26
C ARG A 43 -1.49 2.43 20.06
N ILE A 44 -0.44 2.26 19.27
CA ILE A 44 0.26 0.97 19.13
C ILE A 44 0.82 0.54 20.49
N PHE A 45 1.56 1.42 21.17
CA PHE A 45 2.19 1.11 22.47
C PHE A 45 1.18 0.79 23.56
N GLU A 46 0.08 1.54 23.66
CA GLU A 46 -1.02 1.23 24.60
C GLU A 46 -1.59 -0.18 24.39
N VAL A 47 -1.75 -0.60 23.14
CA VAL A 47 -2.22 -1.95 22.82
C VAL A 47 -1.18 -3.01 23.17
N VAL A 48 0.11 -2.75 22.93
CA VAL A 48 1.18 -3.67 23.35
C VAL A 48 1.23 -3.79 24.87
N GLU A 49 1.15 -2.68 25.62
CA GLU A 49 1.11 -2.69 27.09
C GLU A 49 -0.11 -3.43 27.63
N LYS A 50 -1.29 -3.20 27.04
CA LYS A 50 -2.50 -3.96 27.38
C LYS A 50 -2.34 -5.45 27.09
N CYS A 51 -1.75 -5.81 25.95
CA CYS A 51 -1.44 -7.21 25.63
C CYS A 51 -0.45 -7.80 26.62
N ARG A 52 0.58 -7.07 27.04
CA ARG A 52 1.54 -7.51 28.05
C ARG A 52 0.86 -7.88 29.38
N ALA A 53 -0.18 -7.14 29.77
CA ALA A 53 -0.94 -7.42 30.99
C ALA A 53 -1.97 -8.56 30.85
N THR A 54 -2.59 -8.70 29.67
CA THR A 54 -3.77 -9.58 29.47
C THR A 54 -3.49 -10.86 28.68
N LYS A 55 -2.48 -10.85 27.81
CA LYS A 55 -2.08 -11.90 26.86
C LYS A 55 -0.57 -11.82 26.58
N PRO A 56 0.29 -12.02 27.59
CA PRO A 56 1.75 -11.85 27.45
C PRO A 56 2.36 -12.74 26.35
N GLU A 57 1.77 -13.92 26.09
CA GLU A 57 2.18 -14.85 25.04
C GLU A 57 2.02 -14.29 23.61
N ALA A 58 1.15 -13.28 23.42
CA ALA A 58 0.96 -12.64 22.13
C ALA A 58 2.01 -11.56 21.83
N VAL A 59 2.68 -11.03 22.85
CA VAL A 59 3.62 -9.91 22.72
C VAL A 59 4.78 -10.21 21.76
N PRO A 60 5.43 -11.38 21.81
CA PRO A 60 6.50 -11.71 20.86
C PRO A 60 6.03 -11.64 19.40
N PHE A 61 4.86 -12.19 19.08
CA PHE A 61 4.29 -12.14 17.72
C PHE A 61 4.00 -10.69 17.30
N ILE A 62 3.45 -9.88 18.21
CA ILE A 62 3.14 -8.47 17.94
C ILE A 62 4.42 -7.68 17.64
N LEU A 63 5.44 -7.81 18.48
CA LEU A 63 6.71 -7.08 18.32
C LEU A 63 7.47 -7.52 17.06
N ASP A 64 7.52 -8.83 16.79
CA ASP A 64 8.16 -9.34 15.58
C ASP A 64 7.47 -8.79 14.32
N ASN A 65 6.15 -8.96 14.18
CA ASN A 65 5.47 -8.46 12.98
C ASN A 65 5.46 -6.94 12.86
N LEU A 66 5.36 -6.18 13.97
CA LEU A 66 5.54 -4.72 13.93
C LEU A 66 6.91 -4.33 13.37
N THR A 67 7.96 -5.04 13.80
CA THR A 67 9.32 -4.84 13.30
C THR A 67 9.41 -5.16 11.80
N GLN A 68 8.82 -6.27 11.37
CA GLN A 68 8.80 -6.64 9.95
C GLN A 68 8.04 -5.63 9.09
N ILE A 69 6.88 -5.13 9.55
CA ILE A 69 6.12 -4.09 8.86
C ILE A 69 7.01 -2.85 8.63
N HIS A 70 7.71 -2.40 9.67
CA HIS A 70 8.59 -1.23 9.57
C HIS A 70 9.82 -1.47 8.70
N LYS A 71 10.40 -2.68 8.70
CA LYS A 71 11.48 -3.03 7.77
C LYS A 71 11.03 -2.97 6.31
N GLY A 72 9.86 -3.52 6.00
CA GLY A 72 9.30 -3.43 4.65
C GLY A 72 8.97 -1.98 4.25
N GLN A 73 8.50 -1.16 5.19
CA GLN A 73 8.32 0.27 4.94
C GLN A 73 9.65 0.98 4.68
N ASP A 74 10.68 0.67 5.48
CA ASP A 74 12.02 1.25 5.34
C ASP A 74 12.64 0.88 3.99
N ASP A 75 12.58 -0.39 3.57
CA ASP A 75 13.02 -0.82 2.24
C ASP A 75 12.38 0.03 1.13
N SER A 76 11.05 0.19 1.18
CA SER A 76 10.30 0.99 0.20
C SER A 76 10.71 2.47 0.20
N LEU A 77 10.98 3.05 1.37
CA LEU A 77 11.40 4.45 1.51
C LEU A 77 12.84 4.66 1.04
N VAL A 78 13.74 3.71 1.31
CA VAL A 78 15.11 3.72 0.82
C VAL A 78 15.12 3.65 -0.71
N TRP A 79 14.29 2.79 -1.32
CA TRP A 79 14.16 2.75 -2.78
C TRP A 79 13.64 4.07 -3.35
N ARG A 80 12.66 4.71 -2.69
CA ARG A 80 12.17 6.04 -3.09
C ARG A 80 13.27 7.11 -3.03
N ARG A 81 14.14 7.06 -2.01
CA ARG A 81 15.22 8.04 -1.79
C ARG A 81 16.41 7.83 -2.72
N ASP A 82 16.91 6.59 -2.79
CA ASP A 82 18.21 6.27 -3.41
C ASP A 82 18.06 5.60 -4.78
N GLY A 83 16.83 5.24 -5.16
CA GLY A 83 16.53 4.44 -6.33
C GLY A 83 16.50 2.94 -6.03
N PHE A 84 15.85 2.20 -6.92
CA PHE A 84 15.84 0.74 -6.91
C PHE A 84 17.02 0.18 -7.70
N ASP A 85 17.66 -0.89 -7.21
CA ASP A 85 18.76 -1.53 -7.91
C ASP A 85 18.26 -2.25 -9.19
N LEU A 86 18.55 -1.65 -10.34
CA LEU A 86 18.21 -2.18 -11.67
C LEU A 86 19.39 -2.93 -12.32
N SER A 87 20.48 -3.19 -11.60
CA SER A 87 21.61 -3.98 -12.11
C SER A 87 21.30 -5.48 -12.19
N VAL A 88 20.31 -5.93 -11.41
CA VAL A 88 19.83 -7.30 -11.38
C VAL A 88 18.85 -7.58 -12.53
N ASN A 89 18.58 -8.86 -12.81
CA ASN A 89 17.55 -9.22 -13.79
C ASN A 89 16.13 -9.01 -13.21
N GLN A 90 15.13 -8.99 -14.10
CA GLN A 90 13.74 -8.73 -13.73
C GLN A 90 13.22 -9.69 -12.63
N GLU A 91 13.52 -10.98 -12.70
CA GLU A 91 13.04 -11.94 -11.71
C GLU A 91 13.63 -11.70 -10.31
N GLN A 92 14.89 -11.29 -10.25
CA GLN A 92 15.56 -10.88 -9.01
C GLN A 92 14.95 -9.59 -8.46
N ALA A 93 14.70 -8.58 -9.30
CA ALA A 93 14.02 -7.34 -8.90
C ALA A 93 12.63 -7.63 -8.34
N LEU A 94 11.83 -8.47 -9.01
CA LEU A 94 10.52 -8.87 -8.52
C LEU A 94 10.60 -9.71 -7.24
N ALA A 95 11.67 -10.48 -7.03
CA ALA A 95 11.89 -11.22 -5.79
C ALA A 95 12.19 -10.27 -4.61
N LEU A 96 13.01 -9.22 -4.83
CA LEU A 96 13.25 -8.17 -3.84
C LEU A 96 11.95 -7.45 -3.49
N TYR A 97 11.15 -7.09 -4.50
CA TYR A 97 9.84 -6.48 -4.27
C TYR A 97 8.90 -7.38 -3.46
N ARG A 98 8.79 -8.67 -3.82
CA ARG A 98 7.97 -9.64 -3.08
C ARG A 98 8.43 -9.80 -1.63
N HIS A 99 9.74 -9.70 -1.37
CA HIS A 99 10.28 -9.71 -0.02
C HIS A 99 9.79 -8.49 0.78
N CYS A 100 9.98 -7.29 0.25
CA CYS A 100 9.47 -6.04 0.84
C CYS A 100 7.95 -6.10 1.08
N ALA A 101 7.16 -6.55 0.10
CA ALA A 101 5.71 -6.73 0.23
C ALA A 101 5.33 -7.74 1.33
N SER A 102 6.08 -8.84 1.46
CA SER A 102 5.88 -9.83 2.52
C SER A 102 6.17 -9.27 3.91
N LEU A 103 7.12 -8.34 4.02
CA LEU A 103 7.42 -7.62 5.25
C LEU A 103 6.36 -6.56 5.56
N LYS A 104 6.10 -5.63 4.64
CA LYS A 104 5.16 -4.50 4.80
C LYS A 104 3.71 -4.95 5.00
N THR A 105 3.22 -5.81 4.11
CA THR A 105 1.81 -6.23 4.07
C THR A 105 1.62 -7.65 4.62
N GLY A 106 2.48 -8.59 4.22
CA GLY A 106 2.38 -9.99 4.65
C GLY A 106 2.49 -10.20 6.16
N ALA A 107 3.30 -9.39 6.87
CA ALA A 107 3.47 -9.50 8.32
C ALA A 107 2.17 -9.24 9.08
N LEU A 108 1.35 -8.29 8.63
CA LEU A 108 0.07 -8.03 9.29
C LEU A 108 -0.87 -9.25 9.17
N PHE A 109 -0.88 -9.92 8.02
CA PHE A 109 -1.65 -11.14 7.83
C PHE A 109 -1.10 -12.30 8.68
N ARG A 110 0.23 -12.50 8.72
CA ARG A 110 0.85 -13.49 9.61
C ARG A 110 0.48 -13.25 11.07
N LEU A 111 0.52 -12.00 11.52
CA LEU A 111 0.12 -11.62 12.88
C LEU A 111 -1.33 -12.05 13.19
N VAL A 112 -2.28 -11.88 12.26
CA VAL A 112 -3.65 -12.39 12.45
C VAL A 112 -3.63 -13.90 12.75
N GLY A 113 -2.91 -14.68 11.94
CA GLY A 113 -2.80 -16.13 12.13
C GLY A 113 -2.18 -16.48 13.47
N GLN A 114 -1.04 -15.86 13.80
CA GLN A 114 -0.30 -16.13 15.02
C GLN A 114 -1.10 -15.77 16.28
N LEU A 115 -1.87 -14.68 16.25
CA LEU A 115 -2.77 -14.32 17.36
C LEU A 115 -3.96 -15.28 17.52
N VAL A 116 -4.43 -15.88 16.43
CA VAL A 116 -5.54 -16.85 16.45
C VAL A 116 -5.06 -18.24 16.88
N THR A 117 -3.89 -18.68 16.40
CA THR A 117 -3.40 -20.06 16.60
C THR A 117 -2.32 -20.18 17.66
N GLY A 118 -1.81 -19.06 18.20
CA GLY A 118 -0.68 -19.05 19.12
C GLY A 118 0.61 -19.65 18.54
N SER A 119 0.74 -19.67 17.21
CA SER A 119 1.80 -20.40 16.50
C SER A 119 1.99 -19.92 15.07
N HIS A 120 3.10 -20.32 14.44
CA HIS A 120 3.44 -19.98 13.05
C HIS A 120 2.78 -20.88 11.99
N VAL A 121 1.86 -21.76 12.38
CA VAL A 121 1.30 -22.81 11.49
C VAL A 121 0.55 -22.22 10.28
N LYS A 122 0.11 -20.96 10.36
CA LYS A 122 -0.59 -20.25 9.27
C LYS A 122 0.29 -19.24 8.53
N ASP A 123 1.58 -19.11 8.86
CA ASP A 123 2.42 -18.04 8.30
C ASP A 123 2.57 -18.14 6.78
N ARG A 124 2.76 -19.35 6.26
CA ARG A 124 2.90 -19.56 4.81
C ARG A 124 1.64 -19.16 4.05
N VAL A 125 0.48 -19.62 4.50
CA VAL A 125 -0.79 -19.34 3.81
C VAL A 125 -1.16 -17.86 3.91
N LEU A 126 -0.93 -17.23 5.06
CA LEU A 126 -1.24 -15.81 5.26
C LEU A 126 -0.23 -14.89 4.59
N SER A 127 1.02 -15.32 4.39
CA SER A 127 1.99 -14.58 3.57
C SER A 127 1.62 -14.62 2.09
N SER A 128 1.16 -15.77 1.57
CA SER A 128 0.63 -15.86 0.20
C SER A 128 -0.58 -14.96 0.01
N PHE A 129 -1.50 -14.94 0.98
CA PHE A 129 -2.65 -14.06 0.94
C PHE A 129 -2.25 -12.57 1.02
N GLY A 130 -1.28 -12.24 1.86
CA GLY A 130 -0.70 -10.90 1.94
C GLY A 130 -0.09 -10.45 0.61
N TRP A 131 0.61 -11.35 -0.09
CA TRP A 131 1.12 -11.08 -1.43
C TRP A 131 0.01 -10.82 -2.45
N TYR A 132 -1.04 -11.65 -2.44
CA TYR A 132 -2.24 -11.42 -3.26
C TYR A 132 -2.87 -10.05 -3.00
N CYS A 133 -3.03 -9.67 -1.72
CA CYS A 133 -3.57 -8.36 -1.36
C CYS A 133 -2.67 -7.19 -1.77
N GLN A 134 -1.35 -7.32 -1.64
CA GLN A 134 -0.42 -6.29 -2.10
C GLN A 134 -0.51 -6.10 -3.61
N LEU A 135 -0.35 -7.18 -4.39
CA LEU A 135 -0.37 -7.09 -5.85
C LEU A 135 -1.71 -6.54 -6.37
N GLN A 136 -2.81 -6.91 -5.71
CA GLN A 136 -4.12 -6.34 -6.03
C GLN A 136 -4.16 -4.82 -5.80
N ASN A 137 -3.58 -4.33 -4.70
CA ASN A 137 -3.51 -2.89 -4.42
C ASN A 137 -2.64 -2.15 -5.45
N ASP A 138 -1.47 -2.68 -5.80
CA ASP A 138 -0.58 -2.05 -6.79
C ASP A 138 -1.24 -2.00 -8.17
N CYS A 139 -1.90 -3.10 -8.58
CA CYS A 139 -2.64 -3.15 -9.84
C CYS A 139 -3.78 -2.12 -9.84
N LYS A 140 -4.50 -1.96 -8.73
CA LYS A 140 -5.55 -0.93 -8.62
C LYS A 140 -4.97 0.46 -8.78
N ASN A 141 -3.85 0.75 -8.11
CA ASN A 141 -3.20 2.07 -8.13
C ASN A 141 -2.95 2.58 -9.56
N ILE A 142 -2.50 1.68 -10.46
CA ILE A 142 -2.13 2.02 -11.83
C ILE A 142 -3.27 1.78 -12.85
N PHE A 143 -4.09 0.74 -12.67
CA PHE A 143 -5.01 0.27 -13.72
C PHE A 143 -6.49 0.61 -13.47
N SER A 144 -6.88 0.99 -12.25
CA SER A 144 -8.29 1.25 -11.93
C SER A 144 -8.60 2.74 -11.89
N SER A 145 -9.71 3.11 -12.55
CA SER A 145 -10.25 4.46 -12.57
C SER A 145 -10.87 4.87 -11.22
N ASP A 146 -11.24 3.91 -10.36
CA ASP A 146 -11.85 4.16 -9.04
C ASP A 146 -10.88 4.80 -8.04
N VAL A 147 -9.57 4.65 -8.24
CA VAL A 147 -8.52 5.21 -7.35
C VAL A 147 -8.59 6.73 -7.30
N ILE A 148 -9.00 7.38 -8.40
CA ILE A 148 -9.20 8.84 -8.46
C ILE A 148 -10.25 9.27 -7.42
N THR A 149 -11.31 8.47 -7.19
CA THR A 149 -12.37 8.80 -6.24
C THR A 149 -11.96 8.57 -4.78
N ALA A 150 -11.08 7.59 -4.52
CA ALA A 150 -10.70 7.19 -3.16
C ALA A 150 -9.45 7.91 -2.61
N LYS A 151 -8.50 8.26 -3.49
CA LYS A 151 -7.19 8.84 -3.17
C LYS A 151 -6.94 10.20 -3.86
N GLY A 152 -7.76 10.57 -4.85
CA GLY A 152 -7.70 11.89 -5.50
C GLY A 152 -6.83 11.96 -6.77
N ALA A 153 -6.00 10.95 -7.05
CA ALA A 153 -5.13 10.90 -8.22
C ALA A 153 -5.00 9.47 -8.78
N LEU A 154 -4.78 9.36 -10.09
CA LEU A 154 -4.39 8.10 -10.75
C LEU A 154 -2.88 7.93 -10.60
N ALA A 155 -2.40 6.70 -10.37
CA ALA A 155 -0.98 6.38 -10.24
C ALA A 155 -0.26 7.16 -9.11
N GLU A 156 -0.89 7.24 -7.93
CA GLU A 156 -0.31 7.88 -6.74
C GLU A 156 1.06 7.27 -6.38
N ASP A 157 1.23 5.95 -6.52
CA ASP A 157 2.51 5.28 -6.23
C ASP A 157 3.63 5.88 -7.11
N LEU A 158 3.34 6.06 -8.40
CA LEU A 158 4.28 6.64 -9.35
C LEU A 158 4.53 8.13 -9.09
N ALA A 159 3.49 8.88 -8.76
CA ALA A 159 3.60 10.28 -8.37
C ALA A 159 4.41 10.46 -7.08
N ASN A 160 4.43 9.43 -6.22
CA ASN A 160 5.18 9.40 -4.97
C ASN A 160 6.57 8.77 -5.11
N GLY A 161 7.01 8.43 -6.32
CA GLY A 161 8.33 7.82 -6.53
C GLY A 161 8.46 6.39 -6.00
N GLU A 162 7.34 5.68 -5.83
CA GLU A 162 7.35 4.29 -5.36
C GLU A 162 7.68 3.30 -6.47
N TYR A 163 8.27 2.18 -6.05
CA TYR A 163 8.59 1.06 -6.92
C TYR A 163 7.59 -0.08 -6.72
N SER A 164 6.29 0.19 -6.92
CA SER A 164 5.25 -0.84 -6.84
C SER A 164 5.35 -1.86 -7.99
N TYR A 165 4.67 -3.01 -7.87
CA TYR A 165 4.88 -4.13 -8.81
C TYR A 165 4.75 -3.75 -10.29
N PRO A 166 3.70 -3.03 -10.75
CA PRO A 166 3.60 -2.62 -12.15
C PRO A 166 4.74 -1.69 -12.59
N ILE A 167 5.22 -0.83 -11.69
CA ILE A 167 6.32 0.11 -11.96
C ILE A 167 7.63 -0.66 -12.20
N ILE A 168 7.95 -1.64 -11.35
CA ILE A 168 9.12 -2.51 -11.56
C ILE A 168 8.97 -3.29 -12.87
N VAL A 169 7.79 -3.85 -13.16
CA VAL A 169 7.56 -4.52 -14.46
C VAL A 169 7.80 -3.56 -15.63
N GLY A 170 7.39 -2.29 -15.51
CA GLY A 170 7.61 -1.24 -16.50
C GLY A 170 9.07 -0.84 -16.69
N LEU A 171 9.89 -0.84 -15.63
CA LEU A 171 11.33 -0.57 -15.71
C LEU A 171 12.11 -1.63 -16.50
N TYR A 172 11.58 -2.85 -16.56
CA TYR A 172 12.13 -3.96 -17.35
C TYR A 172 11.39 -4.20 -18.68
N ALA A 173 10.44 -3.34 -19.04
CA ALA A 173 9.72 -3.40 -20.32
C ALA A 173 10.54 -2.78 -21.47
N GLY A 174 9.97 -2.72 -22.66
CA GLY A 174 10.60 -2.12 -23.84
C GLY A 174 11.06 -0.66 -23.60
N PRO A 175 12.05 -0.16 -24.38
CA PRO A 175 12.75 1.10 -24.12
C PRO A 175 11.82 2.29 -23.87
N SER A 176 10.76 2.44 -24.68
CA SER A 176 9.81 3.53 -24.53
C SER A 176 9.04 3.54 -23.20
N THR A 177 8.71 2.35 -22.67
CA THR A 177 8.00 2.21 -21.38
C THR A 177 8.97 2.51 -20.25
N ARG A 178 10.16 1.91 -20.31
CA ARG A 178 11.23 2.12 -19.33
C ARG A 178 11.59 3.61 -19.20
N GLU A 179 11.88 4.28 -20.31
CA GLU A 179 12.23 5.71 -20.32
C GLU A 179 11.12 6.59 -19.73
N ALA A 180 9.85 6.27 -20.01
CA ALA A 180 8.73 7.02 -19.44
C ALA A 180 8.66 6.85 -17.91
N VAL A 181 8.84 5.63 -17.41
CA VAL A 181 8.82 5.33 -15.97
C VAL A 181 10.03 5.95 -15.27
N GLU A 182 11.25 5.79 -15.80
CA GLU A 182 12.47 6.42 -15.26
C GLU A 182 12.32 7.95 -15.22
N SER A 183 11.77 8.55 -16.28
CA SER A 183 11.54 10.00 -16.33
C SER A 183 10.52 10.49 -15.29
N ALA A 184 9.54 9.68 -14.92
CA ALA A 184 8.58 10.03 -13.87
C ALA A 184 9.22 9.89 -12.47
N LEU A 185 10.01 8.84 -12.24
CA LEU A 185 10.68 8.59 -10.96
C LEU A 185 11.81 9.60 -10.67
N HIS A 186 12.64 9.95 -11.65
CA HIS A 186 13.78 10.85 -11.46
C HIS A 186 13.42 12.27 -11.03
N ARG A 187 12.19 12.71 -11.30
CA ARG A 187 11.69 14.06 -10.99
C ARG A 187 10.72 14.07 -9.81
N PHE A 188 10.65 12.96 -9.07
CA PHE A 188 9.88 12.90 -7.85
C PHE A 188 10.31 14.02 -6.89
N GLY A 189 9.33 14.79 -6.39
CA GLY A 189 9.54 15.95 -5.53
C GLY A 189 9.69 17.29 -6.26
N GLU A 190 9.78 17.31 -7.59
CA GLU A 190 9.76 18.54 -8.37
C GLU A 190 8.33 19.04 -8.61
N THR A 191 8.01 20.27 -8.19
CA THR A 191 6.72 20.93 -8.46
C THR A 191 6.68 21.63 -9.81
N THR A 192 7.22 20.98 -10.85
CA THR A 192 7.18 21.54 -12.20
C THR A 192 5.91 21.08 -12.93
N PRO A 193 5.28 21.91 -13.78
CA PRO A 193 4.15 21.48 -14.61
C PRO A 193 4.46 20.24 -15.46
N TYR A 194 5.74 20.04 -15.79
CA TYR A 194 6.25 18.92 -16.56
C TYR A 194 6.17 17.57 -15.83
N PHE A 195 6.21 17.59 -14.49
CA PHE A 195 6.15 16.38 -13.66
C PHE A 195 4.82 15.64 -13.83
N HIS A 196 3.70 16.37 -13.80
CA HIS A 196 2.37 15.77 -13.98
C HIS A 196 2.20 15.12 -15.36
N ASP A 197 2.73 15.75 -16.41
CA ASP A 197 2.70 15.19 -17.77
C ASP A 197 3.55 13.91 -17.88
N GLN A 198 4.68 13.85 -17.16
CA GLN A 198 5.53 12.65 -17.13
C GLN A 198 4.86 11.50 -16.39
N VAL A 199 4.25 11.77 -15.23
CA VAL A 199 3.47 10.76 -14.50
C VAL A 199 2.30 10.27 -15.36
N ALA A 200 1.58 11.17 -16.03
CA ALA A 200 0.48 10.78 -16.93
C ALA A 200 0.98 9.92 -18.10
N ARG A 201 2.08 10.31 -18.76
CA ARG A 201 2.69 9.55 -19.85
C ARG A 201 3.12 8.16 -19.37
N ALA A 202 3.84 8.07 -18.28
CA ALA A 202 4.29 6.81 -17.71
C ALA A 202 3.12 5.90 -17.31
N THR A 203 2.06 6.47 -16.74
CA THR A 203 0.81 5.74 -16.43
C THR A 203 0.21 5.10 -17.68
N VAL A 204 0.11 5.84 -18.80
CA VAL A 204 -0.38 5.30 -20.07
C VAL A 204 0.52 4.18 -20.58
N MET A 205 1.84 4.30 -20.44
CA MET A 205 2.79 3.26 -20.84
C MET A 205 2.64 1.98 -19.99
N LEU A 206 2.47 2.12 -18.67
CA LEU A 206 2.23 1.01 -17.74
C LEU A 206 0.90 0.27 -18.02
N GLN A 207 -0.11 0.96 -18.56
CA GLN A 207 -1.39 0.36 -18.92
C GLN A 207 -1.35 -0.45 -20.22
N ARG A 208 -0.24 -0.42 -20.99
CA ARG A 208 -0.09 -1.19 -22.23
C ARG A 208 -0.04 -2.71 -21.95
N PRO A 209 -0.40 -3.55 -22.95
CA PRO A 209 -0.47 -5.01 -22.78
C PRO A 209 0.82 -5.66 -22.25
N GLU A 210 1.99 -5.11 -22.58
CA GLU A 210 3.29 -5.62 -22.14
C GLU A 210 3.42 -5.67 -20.61
N VAL A 211 3.02 -4.60 -19.92
CA VAL A 211 3.10 -4.49 -18.46
C VAL A 211 1.80 -4.99 -17.82
N ARG A 212 0.65 -4.50 -18.29
CA ARG A 212 -0.67 -4.84 -17.75
C ARG A 212 -0.95 -6.34 -17.86
N GLY A 213 -0.61 -6.97 -18.99
CA GLY A 213 -0.83 -8.40 -19.21
C GLY A 213 -0.06 -9.26 -18.20
N ARG A 214 1.21 -8.92 -17.93
CA ARG A 214 2.03 -9.60 -16.92
C ARG A 214 1.47 -9.46 -15.51
N CYS A 215 1.11 -8.23 -15.12
CA CYS A 215 0.56 -7.96 -13.79
C CYS A 215 -0.77 -8.70 -13.56
N LEU A 216 -1.68 -8.66 -14.54
CA LEU A 216 -2.97 -9.33 -14.44
C LEU A 216 -2.85 -10.86 -14.51
N ALA A 217 -1.87 -11.41 -15.23
CA ALA A 217 -1.61 -12.84 -15.24
C ALA A 217 -1.12 -13.35 -13.87
N GLU A 218 -0.16 -12.64 -13.26
CA GLU A 218 0.30 -12.98 -11.91
C GLU A 218 -0.83 -12.82 -10.88
N LEU A 219 -1.61 -11.73 -10.96
CA LEU A 219 -2.76 -11.52 -10.08
C LEU A 219 -3.83 -12.61 -10.23
N ALA A 220 -4.09 -13.08 -11.46
CA ALA A 220 -5.05 -14.16 -11.71
C ALA A 220 -4.57 -15.48 -11.09
N LYS A 221 -3.27 -15.80 -11.23
CA LYS A 221 -2.66 -16.97 -10.58
C LYS A 221 -2.81 -16.91 -9.06
N LEU A 222 -2.43 -15.79 -8.44
CA LEU A 222 -2.54 -15.61 -6.98
C LEU A 222 -4.00 -15.66 -6.50
N ARG A 223 -4.94 -15.12 -7.29
CA ARG A 223 -6.37 -15.18 -6.98
C ARG A 223 -6.87 -16.61 -6.90
N GLU A 224 -6.46 -17.47 -7.83
CA GLU A 224 -6.84 -18.88 -7.81
C GLU A 224 -6.20 -19.62 -6.62
N GLU A 225 -4.90 -19.40 -6.37
CA GLU A 225 -4.17 -19.97 -5.23
C GLU A 225 -4.79 -19.58 -3.87
N ASN A 226 -5.42 -18.39 -3.80
CA ASN A 226 -5.97 -17.82 -2.58
C ASN A 226 -7.51 -17.77 -2.55
N LYS A 227 -8.20 -18.48 -3.46
CA LYS A 227 -9.65 -18.34 -3.66
C LYS A 227 -10.49 -18.58 -2.40
N ASP A 228 -10.10 -19.55 -1.58
CA ASP A 228 -10.84 -19.91 -0.36
C ASP A 228 -10.72 -18.80 0.68
N LEU A 229 -9.50 -18.28 0.89
CA LEU A 229 -9.26 -17.15 1.78
C LEU A 229 -9.90 -15.87 1.24
N ALA A 230 -9.85 -15.62 -0.06
CA ALA A 230 -10.48 -14.46 -0.68
C ALA A 230 -12.01 -14.48 -0.51
N SER A 231 -12.63 -15.66 -0.63
CA SER A 231 -14.05 -15.86 -0.37
C SER A 231 -14.42 -15.59 1.09
N LEU A 232 -13.65 -16.14 2.03
CA LEU A 232 -13.84 -15.93 3.48
C LEU A 232 -13.61 -14.48 3.91
N TRP A 233 -12.65 -13.80 3.29
CA TRP A 233 -12.33 -12.40 3.58
C TRP A 233 -13.48 -11.45 3.19
N GLY A 234 -14.43 -11.91 2.37
CA GLY A 234 -15.68 -11.20 2.10
C GLY A 234 -15.55 -9.90 1.29
N ARG A 235 -14.33 -9.49 0.91
CA ARG A 235 -14.12 -8.34 0.02
C ARG A 235 -14.33 -8.73 -1.44
N ARG A 236 -15.48 -8.35 -1.99
CA ARG A 236 -15.72 -8.29 -3.44
C ARG A 236 -15.27 -6.94 -3.98
N GLU A 237 -13.97 -6.67 -3.96
CA GLU A 237 -13.44 -5.48 -4.64
C GLU A 237 -13.23 -5.85 -6.12
N GLU A 238 -14.23 -5.56 -6.95
CA GLU A 238 -14.06 -5.60 -8.41
C GLU A 238 -13.10 -4.47 -8.81
N MET A 239 -12.08 -4.77 -9.62
CA MET A 239 -11.34 -3.71 -10.31
C MET A 239 -12.26 -3.18 -11.41
N VAL A 240 -12.83 -1.99 -11.23
CA VAL A 240 -13.45 -1.29 -12.35
C VAL A 240 -12.32 -0.83 -13.27
N LEU A 241 -12.28 -1.42 -14.46
CA LEU A 241 -11.26 -1.18 -15.48
C LEU A 241 -11.72 -0.18 -16.55
N ASP A 242 -12.91 0.41 -16.39
CA ASP A 242 -13.58 1.24 -17.39
C ASP A 242 -13.56 2.73 -17.00
N CYS A 243 -13.36 3.60 -17.99
CA CYS A 243 -13.05 5.04 -17.81
C CYS A 243 -14.28 5.96 -17.69
N SER A 244 -15.46 5.42 -17.38
CA SER A 244 -16.68 6.24 -17.26
C SER A 244 -16.71 6.96 -15.90
N ARG A 245 -16.43 8.27 -15.93
CA ARG A 245 -16.47 9.16 -14.75
C ARG A 245 -17.86 9.11 -14.07
N PRO A 246 -17.96 8.85 -12.76
CA PRO A 246 -19.15 9.18 -12.01
C PRO A 246 -19.11 10.67 -11.62
N ASN A 247 -20.12 11.43 -12.05
CA ASN A 247 -20.40 12.76 -11.50
C ASN A 247 -20.85 12.62 -10.05
N LYS A 248 -20.15 13.21 -9.09
CA LYS A 248 -20.73 13.55 -7.78
C LYS A 248 -20.30 14.93 -7.30
N SER A 249 -21.33 15.69 -6.95
CA SER A 249 -21.33 17.04 -6.38
C SER A 249 -20.64 17.10 -5.02
N GLU A 250 -19.82 18.13 -4.83
CA GLU A 250 -19.24 18.52 -3.54
C GLU A 250 -20.30 19.09 -2.59
N SER A 251 -20.36 18.54 -1.38
CA SER A 251 -20.58 19.27 -0.11
C SER A 251 -20.69 18.25 1.03
N ASP A 252 -20.11 18.57 2.19
CA ASP A 252 -20.20 17.86 3.50
C ASP A 252 -19.05 16.90 3.93
N GLY A 253 -17.84 17.03 3.36
CA GLY A 253 -16.70 16.14 3.65
C GLY A 253 -15.98 16.35 5.00
N GLY A 254 -15.91 17.59 5.52
CA GLY A 254 -15.07 17.95 6.66
C GLY A 254 -15.53 17.33 8.00
N VAL A 255 -16.82 17.47 8.33
CA VAL A 255 -17.39 16.97 9.58
C VAL A 255 -17.34 15.44 9.66
N ARG A 256 -17.62 14.77 8.54
CA ARG A 256 -17.54 13.30 8.45
C ARG A 256 -16.10 12.80 8.63
N SER A 257 -15.11 13.49 8.06
CA SER A 257 -13.69 13.11 8.22
C SER A 257 -13.23 13.16 9.69
N LEU A 258 -13.57 14.25 10.40
CA LEU A 258 -13.26 14.41 11.83
C LEU A 258 -13.84 13.29 12.70
N THR A 259 -15.10 12.89 12.50
CA THR A 259 -15.72 11.82 13.28
C THR A 259 -15.05 10.46 13.07
N PHE A 260 -14.60 10.16 11.84
CA PHE A 260 -13.91 8.90 11.55
C PHE A 260 -12.52 8.87 12.19
N TRP A 261 -11.72 9.91 11.99
CA TRP A 261 -10.39 9.96 12.58
C TRP A 261 -10.45 10.07 14.11
N ARG A 262 -11.48 10.69 14.68
CA ARG A 262 -11.71 10.62 16.13
C ARG A 262 -11.85 9.19 16.63
N LYS A 263 -12.65 8.35 15.97
CA LYS A 263 -12.78 6.93 16.36
C LYS A 263 -11.47 6.15 16.20
N VAL A 264 -10.71 6.42 15.14
CA VAL A 264 -9.43 5.75 14.88
C VAL A 264 -8.34 6.18 15.87
N LEU A 265 -8.24 7.48 16.17
CA LEU A 265 -7.18 8.06 16.99
C LEU A 265 -7.49 8.06 18.50
N TYR A 266 -8.78 8.18 18.87
CA TYR A 266 -9.22 8.37 20.25
C TYR A 266 -10.06 7.21 20.81
N ALA A 267 -10.40 6.22 19.99
CA ALA A 267 -11.07 4.97 20.41
C ALA A 267 -12.29 5.19 21.33
N GLU A 268 -13.25 6.03 20.90
CA GLU A 268 -14.63 5.98 21.38
C GLU A 268 -15.40 4.78 20.81
#